data_AF-A0A256JV41-F1
#
_entry.id   AF-A0A256JV41-F1
#
_cell.length_a   1.000
_cell.length_b   1.000
_cell.length_c   1.000
_cell.angle_alpha   90.00
_cell.angle_beta   90.00
_cell.angle_gamma   90.00
#
_symmetry.space_group_name_H-M   'P 1'
#
loop_
_entity.id
_entity.type
_entity.pdbx_description
1 polymer ?
#
loop_
_entity_poly.entity_id
_entity_poly.type
_entity_poly.pdbx_seq_one_letter_code
_entity_poly.pdbx_strand_id
1 'polypeptide(L)'
;MLTLYKQPLPEATTDQNRDELGTVLSEQGVLDGDALVEAISSEAADLSLTGSYAAGDWAPLLAGELEELADASMGALPLFGTGGASDLDSGYYEVESADVGPPHAVGKRVYEWDLTLTKKGTRKSHLRAVETEVTQPSPGHEFGNDTDALVGIPTAATAVRVVDTLSQPTQRASTAPIDTVDTPHGSIDVYDVNAEAIDTPIYIYRVAYDEEAPVDVRVYDTLGRDGQYIEGSDGRVRQWQGVYARDHDFAGAVVIENGLLRVTIDEPTNADATAALEAETYDAGADSWSTVSLPSYADGDLDTDWQPADVDLTHIGQARVAAQVEFEAVAGTNAGDVFAVDVELERGRESLEVWIPERVTAEIPTDLEALLDPIASTSVVDTGVEQGLVAREEVRR
;
A
#
# COMPACT_ATOMS: atom_id res chain seq x y z
N MET A 1 -19.07 -13.03 -0.10
CA MET A 1 -17.88 -13.11 -0.98
C MET A 1 -16.65 -12.92 -0.11
N LEU A 2 -15.63 -13.75 -0.28
CA LEU A 2 -14.36 -13.63 0.45
C LEU A 2 -13.51 -12.51 -0.15
N THR A 3 -12.69 -11.86 0.66
CA THR A 3 -11.81 -10.77 0.24
C THR A 3 -10.52 -10.85 1.03
N LEU A 4 -9.39 -10.86 0.32
CA LEU A 4 -8.06 -10.74 0.88
C LEU A 4 -7.58 -9.31 0.64
N TYR A 5 -7.43 -8.53 1.70
CA TYR A 5 -7.06 -7.12 1.63
C TYR A 5 -8.00 -6.32 0.70
N LYS A 6 -7.50 -5.88 -0.46
CA LYS A 6 -8.26 -5.16 -1.50
C LYS A 6 -8.75 -6.09 -2.63
N GLN A 7 -8.36 -7.37 -2.61
CA GLN A 7 -8.64 -8.34 -3.67
C GLN A 7 -9.90 -9.17 -3.39
N PRO A 8 -10.95 -9.08 -4.23
CA PRO A 8 -12.10 -9.96 -4.11
C PRO A 8 -11.71 -11.39 -4.52
N LEU A 9 -12.11 -12.39 -3.73
CA LEU A 9 -11.85 -13.80 -4.01
C LEU A 9 -13.18 -14.52 -4.32
N PRO A 10 -13.64 -14.50 -5.58
CA PRO A 10 -14.84 -15.22 -5.99
C PRO A 10 -14.59 -16.75 -6.02
N GLU A 11 -15.41 -17.49 -5.29
CA GLU A 11 -15.40 -18.96 -5.32
C GLU A 11 -15.72 -19.49 -6.72
N ALA A 12 -15.10 -20.61 -7.09
CA ALA A 12 -15.42 -21.29 -8.33
C ALA A 12 -16.88 -21.77 -8.31
N THR A 13 -17.68 -21.29 -9.27
CA THR A 13 -19.10 -21.70 -9.41
C THR A 13 -19.26 -23.12 -10.01
N THR A 14 -18.16 -23.74 -10.41
CA THR A 14 -18.10 -25.10 -10.92
C THR A 14 -17.46 -25.99 -9.86
N ASP A 15 -18.16 -27.07 -9.49
CA ASP A 15 -17.67 -28.13 -8.60
C ASP A 15 -16.32 -28.70 -9.09
N GLN A 16 -15.22 -28.04 -8.75
CA GLN A 16 -13.92 -28.69 -8.72
C GLN A 16 -13.83 -29.46 -7.40
N ASN A 17 -14.60 -30.56 -7.29
CA ASN A 17 -14.33 -31.60 -6.31
C ASN A 17 -12.99 -32.26 -6.65
N ARG A 18 -11.88 -31.56 -6.37
CA ARG A 18 -10.60 -32.20 -6.10
C ARG A 18 -10.60 -32.50 -4.62
N ASP A 19 -10.97 -33.74 -4.31
CA ASP A 19 -10.67 -34.40 -3.04
C ASP A 19 -9.14 -34.43 -2.88
N GLU A 20 -8.55 -33.34 -2.41
CA GLU A 20 -7.23 -33.34 -1.77
C GLU A 20 -7.39 -33.54 -0.26
N LEU A 21 -8.27 -34.47 0.12
CA LEU A 21 -8.13 -35.23 1.36
C LEU A 21 -7.07 -36.32 1.12
N GLY A 22 -5.84 -35.86 0.88
CA GLY A 22 -4.64 -36.65 0.89
C GLY A 22 -4.36 -37.15 2.29
N THR A 23 -5.04 -38.23 2.67
CA THR A 23 -4.70 -39.23 3.69
C THR A 23 -3.28 -39.08 4.27
N VAL A 24 -3.09 -38.23 5.29
CA VAL A 24 -1.98 -38.37 6.26
C VAL A 24 -2.53 -39.15 7.45
N LEU A 25 -2.91 -40.40 7.17
CA LEU A 25 -3.24 -41.41 8.16
C LEU A 25 -2.77 -42.75 7.61
N SER A 26 -1.48 -43.07 7.79
CA SER A 26 -1.02 -44.36 8.34
C SER A 26 0.43 -44.70 7.94
N GLU A 27 1.36 -44.38 8.83
CA GLU A 27 2.50 -45.21 9.28
C GLU A 27 3.21 -44.34 10.34
N GLN A 28 3.15 -44.59 11.65
CA GLN A 28 3.38 -45.83 12.35
C GLN A 28 2.60 -45.86 13.68
N GLY A 29 1.62 -46.76 13.76
CA GLY A 29 1.40 -47.49 14.99
C GLY A 29 2.36 -48.68 15.02
N VAL A 30 3.59 -48.49 15.50
CA VAL A 30 4.44 -49.60 15.96
C VAL A 30 5.00 -49.25 17.35
N LEU A 31 4.59 -50.10 18.28
CA LEU A 31 4.97 -50.26 19.68
C LEU A 31 6.46 -50.00 20.03
N ASP A 32 6.64 -49.47 21.24
CA ASP A 32 7.87 -49.42 22.06
C ASP A 32 9.08 -48.65 21.51
N GLY A 33 9.24 -47.41 22.00
CA GLY A 33 10.51 -46.71 21.92
C GLY A 33 10.37 -45.20 22.11
N ASP A 34 10.80 -44.72 23.27
CA ASP A 34 10.94 -43.30 23.60
C ASP A 34 11.88 -42.63 22.59
N ALA A 35 11.31 -41.83 21.69
CA ALA A 35 12.04 -41.00 20.75
C ALA A 35 11.41 -39.60 20.77
N LEU A 36 12.06 -38.67 21.49
CA LEU A 36 11.86 -37.24 21.31
C LEU A 36 12.25 -36.91 19.86
N VAL A 37 11.24 -36.76 19.01
CA VAL A 37 11.40 -36.18 17.69
C VAL A 37 11.23 -34.67 17.84
N GLU A 38 12.35 -33.97 17.72
CA GLU A 38 12.38 -32.54 17.44
C GLU A 38 11.76 -32.36 16.06
N ALA A 39 10.49 -31.96 16.03
CA ALA A 39 9.78 -31.67 14.80
C ALA A 39 10.46 -30.48 14.13
N ILE A 40 11.21 -30.74 13.07
CA ILE A 40 11.59 -29.72 12.10
C ILE A 40 10.28 -29.29 11.45
N SER A 41 9.74 -28.17 11.92
CA SER A 41 8.58 -27.48 11.37
C SER A 41 8.91 -27.06 9.94
N SER A 42 8.53 -27.86 8.95
CA SER A 42 8.18 -27.32 7.64
C SER A 42 6.85 -26.59 7.85
N GLU A 43 6.87 -25.26 7.84
CA GLU A 43 5.64 -24.46 7.82
C GLU A 43 4.83 -24.91 6.61
N ALA A 44 3.80 -25.71 6.86
CA ALA A 44 2.83 -26.04 5.85
C ALA A 44 1.80 -24.92 5.84
N ALA A 45 1.40 -24.47 4.65
CA ALA A 45 0.29 -23.56 4.48
C ALA A 45 -0.91 -23.93 5.35
N ASP A 46 -1.46 -22.94 6.04
CA ASP A 46 -2.60 -23.15 6.94
C ASP A 46 -3.94 -23.17 6.20
N LEU A 47 -4.00 -22.53 5.02
CA LEU A 47 -5.22 -22.38 4.24
C LEU A 47 -4.92 -22.34 2.74
N SER A 48 -5.55 -23.24 1.99
CA SER A 48 -5.54 -23.23 0.52
C SER A 48 -6.94 -22.89 0.01
N LEU A 49 -7.03 -21.93 -0.90
CA LEU A 49 -8.26 -21.46 -1.51
C LEU A 49 -8.14 -21.59 -3.02
N THR A 50 -9.22 -21.98 -3.68
CA THR A 50 -9.27 -22.08 -5.13
C THR A 50 -10.50 -21.36 -5.67
N GLY A 51 -10.38 -20.79 -6.86
CA GLY A 51 -11.47 -20.01 -7.42
C GLY A 51 -11.26 -19.61 -8.87
N SER A 52 -12.14 -18.72 -9.34
CA SER A 52 -12.02 -18.22 -10.71
C SER A 52 -12.59 -16.82 -10.88
N TYR A 53 -11.85 -15.97 -11.60
CA TYR A 53 -12.31 -14.67 -12.06
C TYR A 53 -13.10 -14.82 -13.36
N ALA A 54 -14.41 -15.05 -13.25
CA ALA A 54 -15.33 -15.04 -14.39
C ALA A 54 -15.81 -13.60 -14.75
N ALA A 55 -14.88 -12.64 -14.81
CA ALA A 55 -15.17 -11.20 -14.95
C ALA A 55 -15.05 -10.68 -16.40
N GLY A 56 -14.99 -11.56 -17.40
CA GLY A 56 -14.91 -11.16 -18.80
C GLY A 56 -13.59 -10.46 -19.12
N ASP A 57 -13.66 -9.26 -19.67
CA ASP A 57 -12.49 -8.48 -20.07
C ASP A 57 -11.69 -7.93 -18.86
N TRP A 58 -12.27 -7.98 -17.65
CA TRP A 58 -11.62 -7.58 -16.40
C TRP A 58 -10.94 -8.73 -15.67
N ALA A 59 -11.16 -9.98 -16.10
CA ALA A 59 -10.54 -11.15 -15.48
C ALA A 59 -9.00 -11.09 -15.50
N PRO A 60 -8.33 -10.66 -16.60
CA PRO A 60 -6.88 -10.51 -16.60
C PRO A 60 -6.37 -9.48 -15.57
N LEU A 61 -7.12 -8.39 -15.35
CA LEU A 61 -6.72 -7.35 -14.40
C LEU A 61 -6.74 -7.90 -12.96
N LEU A 62 -7.85 -8.52 -12.53
CA LEU A 62 -7.93 -9.12 -11.20
C LEU A 62 -6.95 -10.29 -11.00
N ALA A 63 -6.66 -11.03 -12.07
CA ALA A 63 -5.68 -12.10 -12.07
C ALA A 63 -4.25 -11.57 -11.82
N GLY A 64 -3.83 -10.57 -12.60
CA GLY A 64 -2.50 -9.96 -12.44
C GLY A 64 -2.33 -9.31 -11.07
N GLU A 65 -3.36 -8.66 -10.55
CA GLU A 65 -3.32 -8.08 -9.20
C GLU A 65 -3.17 -9.11 -8.09
N LEU A 66 -3.78 -10.29 -8.23
CA LEU A 66 -3.64 -11.38 -7.25
C LEU A 66 -2.25 -12.02 -7.32
N GLU A 67 -1.73 -12.20 -8.53
CA GLU A 67 -0.36 -12.69 -8.77
C GLU A 67 0.68 -11.73 -8.17
N GLU A 68 0.56 -10.42 -8.45
CA GLU A 68 1.41 -9.41 -7.85
C GLU A 68 1.28 -9.34 -6.32
N LEU A 69 0.07 -9.46 -5.79
CA LEU A 69 -0.14 -9.48 -4.34
C LEU A 69 0.59 -10.65 -3.67
N ALA A 70 0.73 -11.78 -4.37
CA ALA A 70 1.44 -12.95 -3.86
C ALA A 70 2.96 -12.80 -3.91
N ASP A 71 3.47 -12.12 -4.93
CA ASP A 71 4.91 -11.80 -5.05
C ASP A 71 5.33 -10.61 -4.16
N ALA A 72 4.36 -9.80 -3.72
CA ALA A 72 4.58 -8.66 -2.86
C ALA A 72 4.95 -9.04 -1.41
N SER A 73 5.80 -8.22 -0.79
CA SER A 73 6.23 -8.38 0.61
C SER A 73 5.44 -7.49 1.59
N MET A 74 4.10 -7.46 1.46
CA MET A 74 3.23 -6.57 2.26
C MET A 74 2.88 -7.08 3.67
N GLY A 75 3.51 -8.17 4.12
CA GLY A 75 3.27 -8.75 5.44
C GLY A 75 1.83 -9.25 5.64
N ALA A 76 1.33 -9.18 6.87
CA ALA A 76 0.06 -9.81 7.23
C ALA A 76 -1.17 -8.98 6.79
N LEU A 77 -1.99 -9.56 5.93
CA LEU A 77 -3.17 -8.97 5.31
C LEU A 77 -4.49 -9.50 5.91
N PRO A 78 -5.56 -8.69 5.96
CA PRO A 78 -6.85 -9.16 6.44
C PRO A 78 -7.54 -10.04 5.40
N LEU A 79 -7.94 -11.26 5.79
CA LEU A 79 -8.87 -12.11 5.05
C LEU A 79 -10.23 -12.07 5.75
N PHE A 80 -11.29 -11.74 5.02
CA PHE A 80 -12.64 -11.63 5.57
C PHE A 80 -13.71 -11.91 4.52
N GLY A 81 -14.89 -12.33 4.97
CA GLY A 81 -16.00 -12.58 4.08
C GLY A 81 -17.24 -11.76 4.39
N THR A 82 -17.97 -11.41 3.33
CA THR A 82 -19.29 -10.77 3.42
C THR A 82 -20.39 -11.85 3.47
N GLY A 83 -20.87 -12.18 4.68
CA GLY A 83 -22.03 -13.08 4.90
C GLY A 83 -21.82 -14.19 5.95
N GLY A 84 -22.88 -14.50 6.72
CA GLY A 84 -22.85 -15.15 8.06
C GLY A 84 -22.32 -16.58 8.24
N ALA A 85 -21.58 -17.15 7.28
CA ALA A 85 -20.78 -18.37 7.48
C ALA A 85 -19.27 -18.14 7.28
N SER A 86 -18.88 -17.02 6.65
CA SER A 86 -17.50 -16.67 6.26
C SER A 86 -16.64 -16.05 7.37
N ASP A 87 -17.11 -16.11 8.62
CA ASP A 87 -16.41 -15.59 9.80
C ASP A 87 -15.38 -16.58 10.38
N LEU A 88 -15.44 -17.88 10.04
CA LEU A 88 -14.55 -18.90 10.63
C LEU A 88 -13.09 -18.77 10.16
N ASP A 89 -12.91 -18.47 8.88
CA ASP A 89 -11.59 -18.30 8.26
C ASP A 89 -11.11 -16.86 8.28
N SER A 90 -11.86 -15.95 8.89
CA SER A 90 -11.47 -14.54 8.99
C SER A 90 -10.27 -14.35 9.93
N GLY A 91 -9.24 -13.65 9.47
CA GLY A 91 -7.95 -13.60 10.14
C GLY A 91 -6.97 -12.67 9.47
N TYR A 92 -5.76 -12.63 10.03
CA TYR A 92 -4.61 -12.03 9.37
C TYR A 92 -3.77 -13.15 8.77
N TYR A 93 -3.42 -13.01 7.50
CA TYR A 93 -2.73 -14.01 6.70
C TYR A 93 -1.60 -13.37 5.89
N GLU A 94 -0.50 -14.09 5.73
CA GLU A 94 0.50 -13.78 4.71
C GLU A 94 0.25 -14.66 3.49
N VAL A 95 0.47 -14.11 2.30
CA VAL A 95 0.41 -14.88 1.06
C VAL A 95 1.71 -15.66 0.91
N GLU A 96 1.59 -16.97 0.74
CA GLU A 96 2.75 -17.84 0.51
C GLU A 96 2.98 -18.04 -0.99
N SER A 97 1.89 -18.22 -1.74
CA SER A 97 1.91 -18.30 -3.21
C SER A 97 0.52 -18.11 -3.79
N ALA A 98 0.47 -17.63 -5.04
CA ALA A 98 -0.70 -17.73 -5.90
C ALA A 98 -0.26 -18.30 -7.26
N ASP A 99 -1.00 -19.29 -7.76
CA ASP A 99 -0.93 -19.71 -9.16
C ASP A 99 -2.18 -19.19 -9.84
N VAL A 100 -2.01 -18.36 -10.88
CA VAL A 100 -3.13 -17.72 -11.58
C VAL A 100 -2.97 -17.91 -13.07
N GLY A 101 -3.98 -18.47 -13.72
CA GLY A 101 -3.88 -18.76 -15.15
C GLY A 101 -5.20 -19.00 -15.85
N PRO A 102 -5.26 -18.88 -17.18
CA PRO A 102 -6.46 -19.22 -17.92
C PRO A 102 -6.70 -20.74 -17.86
N PRO A 103 -7.95 -21.21 -17.69
CA PRO A 103 -8.28 -22.65 -17.57
C PRO A 103 -7.81 -23.46 -18.79
N HIS A 104 -7.80 -22.83 -19.98
CA HIS A 104 -7.25 -23.38 -21.22
C HIS A 104 -6.68 -22.24 -22.09
N ALA A 105 -5.69 -22.56 -22.96
CA ALA A 105 -4.95 -21.62 -23.82
C ALA A 105 -5.78 -20.73 -24.78
N VAL A 106 -7.11 -20.89 -24.83
CA VAL A 106 -8.01 -20.17 -25.74
C VAL A 106 -9.02 -19.27 -24.99
N GLY A 107 -9.21 -19.46 -23.68
CA GLY A 107 -10.20 -18.71 -22.89
C GLY A 107 -9.57 -17.53 -22.15
N LYS A 108 -9.55 -16.33 -22.75
CA LYS A 108 -9.01 -15.10 -22.11
C LYS A 108 -9.98 -14.36 -21.18
N ARG A 109 -11.17 -14.93 -20.92
CA ARG A 109 -12.27 -14.25 -20.20
C ARG A 109 -12.57 -14.84 -18.82
N VAL A 110 -11.82 -15.88 -18.45
CA VAL A 110 -11.88 -16.56 -17.15
C VAL A 110 -10.45 -16.89 -16.78
N TYR A 111 -10.07 -16.60 -15.54
CA TYR A 111 -8.79 -17.00 -14.94
C TYR A 111 -9.10 -17.85 -13.72
N GLU A 112 -8.50 -19.04 -13.64
CA GLU A 112 -8.53 -19.86 -12.44
C GLU A 112 -7.34 -19.48 -11.56
N TRP A 113 -7.52 -19.64 -10.25
CA TRP A 113 -6.46 -19.37 -9.29
C TRP A 113 -6.46 -20.37 -8.14
N ASP A 114 -5.26 -20.68 -7.66
CA ASP A 114 -4.97 -21.46 -6.47
C ASP A 114 -4.10 -20.58 -5.54
N LEU A 115 -4.61 -20.28 -4.35
CA LEU A 115 -4.01 -19.36 -3.39
C LEU A 115 -3.67 -20.09 -2.10
N THR A 116 -2.44 -19.91 -1.63
CA THR A 116 -1.91 -20.55 -0.43
C THR A 116 -1.55 -19.49 0.60
N LEU A 117 -2.08 -19.61 1.82
CA LEU A 117 -2.00 -18.60 2.88
C LEU A 117 -1.48 -19.20 4.19
N THR A 118 -0.62 -18.45 4.88
CA THR A 118 -0.15 -18.77 6.24
C THR A 118 -0.85 -17.87 7.25
N LYS A 119 -1.45 -18.46 8.30
CA LYS A 119 -2.23 -17.70 9.28
C LYS A 119 -1.32 -17.05 10.32
N LYS A 120 -1.29 -15.72 10.34
CA LYS A 120 -0.53 -14.94 11.31
C LYS A 120 -1.33 -14.70 12.59
N GLY A 121 -2.65 -14.58 12.48
CA GLY A 121 -3.48 -14.49 13.67
C GLY A 121 -4.91 -14.06 13.44
N THR A 122 -5.50 -13.51 14.50
CA THR A 122 -6.85 -12.93 14.48
C THR A 122 -6.86 -11.67 15.35
N ARG A 123 -7.91 -10.85 15.27
CA ARG A 123 -8.12 -9.70 16.19
C ARG A 123 -8.14 -10.07 17.68
N LYS A 124 -8.27 -11.37 18.01
CA LYS A 124 -8.23 -11.89 19.38
C LYS A 124 -6.84 -12.34 19.83
N SER A 125 -5.92 -12.68 18.91
CA SER A 125 -4.53 -13.02 19.22
C SER A 125 -3.55 -11.87 18.95
N HIS A 126 -3.86 -10.99 17.99
CA HIS A 126 -3.01 -9.87 17.56
C HIS A 126 -3.76 -8.53 17.60
N LEU A 127 -2.99 -7.45 17.58
CA LEU A 127 -3.43 -6.08 17.35
C LEU A 127 -2.72 -5.56 16.10
N ARG A 128 -3.33 -4.61 15.41
CA ARG A 128 -2.59 -3.82 14.41
C ARG A 128 -1.61 -2.92 15.14
N ALA A 129 -0.44 -2.79 14.55
CA ALA A 129 0.63 -1.93 15.02
C ALA A 129 1.02 -0.96 13.90
N VAL A 130 1.27 0.29 14.26
CA VAL A 130 1.97 1.26 13.45
C VAL A 130 3.26 1.61 14.19
N GLU A 131 4.37 1.25 13.58
CA GLU A 131 5.73 1.51 14.04
C GLU A 131 6.27 2.72 13.28
N THR A 132 7.14 3.49 13.93
CA THR A 132 7.74 4.70 13.34
C THR A 132 9.22 4.72 13.64
N GLU A 133 10.02 5.08 12.64
CA GLU A 133 11.44 5.34 12.75
C GLU A 133 11.69 6.81 12.39
N VAL A 134 11.33 7.71 13.30
CA VAL A 134 11.40 9.16 13.04
C VAL A 134 12.84 9.60 12.80
N THR A 135 13.11 10.10 11.59
CA THR A 135 14.42 10.64 11.20
C THR A 135 14.27 12.01 10.51
N GLN A 136 15.41 12.69 10.36
CA GLN A 136 15.51 13.90 9.55
C GLN A 136 16.54 13.61 8.44
N PRO A 137 16.09 13.37 7.19
CA PRO A 137 16.98 13.08 6.08
C PRO A 137 18.05 14.16 5.85
N SER A 138 19.22 13.73 5.36
CA SER A 138 20.36 14.60 5.07
C SER A 138 21.00 14.23 3.73
N PRO A 139 21.12 15.18 2.77
CA PRO A 139 20.73 16.59 2.90
C PRO A 139 19.21 16.77 2.96
N GLY A 140 18.75 17.75 3.74
CA GLY A 140 17.33 18.10 3.81
C GLY A 140 16.86 18.83 2.55
N HIS A 141 15.58 19.18 2.50
CA HIS A 141 14.98 19.98 1.41
C HIS A 141 14.63 21.41 1.87
N GLU A 142 14.30 22.28 0.90
CA GLU A 142 14.04 23.70 1.14
C GLU A 142 12.54 24.05 1.21
N PHE A 143 11.62 23.10 0.93
CA PHE A 143 10.16 23.31 0.96
C PHE A 143 9.60 23.82 2.30
N GLY A 144 10.30 23.61 3.41
CA GLY A 144 9.85 24.05 4.72
C GLY A 144 10.80 23.70 5.86
N ASN A 145 10.32 23.86 7.08
CA ASN A 145 11.07 23.57 8.30
C ASN A 145 10.20 23.05 9.45
N ASP A 146 9.01 22.53 9.13
CA ASP A 146 8.12 21.95 10.14
C ASP A 146 8.72 20.65 10.67
N THR A 147 8.46 20.34 11.94
CA THR A 147 9.04 19.19 12.63
C THR A 147 7.99 18.21 13.13
N ASP A 148 6.79 18.29 12.56
CA ASP A 148 5.68 17.43 12.96
C ASP A 148 5.87 16.03 12.37
N ALA A 149 5.69 15.00 13.19
CA ALA A 149 5.85 13.61 12.82
C ALA A 149 4.47 12.96 12.79
N LEU A 150 3.77 13.10 11.67
CA LEU A 150 2.34 12.78 11.57
C LEU A 150 2.11 11.36 11.09
N VAL A 151 1.26 10.60 11.79
CA VAL A 151 0.85 9.25 11.39
C VAL A 151 -0.67 9.09 11.36
N GLY A 152 -1.18 8.52 10.27
CA GLY A 152 -2.61 8.26 10.09
C GLY A 152 -3.03 6.86 10.52
N ILE A 153 -4.11 6.78 11.31
CA ILE A 153 -4.76 5.53 11.72
C ILE A 153 -6.24 5.60 11.30
N PRO A 154 -6.85 4.53 10.77
CA PRO A 154 -8.27 4.56 10.39
C PRO A 154 -9.14 5.02 11.56
N THR A 155 -10.06 5.98 11.38
CA THR A 155 -10.98 6.43 12.45
C THR A 155 -11.89 5.31 12.96
N ALA A 156 -12.11 4.26 12.14
CA ALA A 156 -12.81 3.04 12.56
C ALA A 156 -12.03 2.22 13.60
N ALA A 157 -10.75 2.53 13.84
CA ALA A 157 -9.94 1.89 14.85
C ALA A 157 -10.47 2.16 16.27
N THR A 158 -10.35 1.15 17.13
CA THR A 158 -10.77 1.20 18.52
C THR A 158 -9.62 0.84 19.45
N ALA A 159 -9.67 1.39 20.66
CA ALA A 159 -8.68 1.16 21.70
C ALA A 159 -7.23 1.49 21.26
N VAL A 160 -7.06 2.55 20.46
CA VAL A 160 -5.75 3.08 20.05
C VAL A 160 -4.94 3.49 21.27
N ARG A 161 -3.71 2.98 21.39
CA ARG A 161 -2.78 3.27 22.50
C ARG A 161 -1.36 3.28 21.96
N VAL A 162 -0.48 4.03 22.60
CA VAL A 162 0.95 3.92 22.35
C VAL A 162 1.60 3.00 23.38
N VAL A 163 2.56 2.21 22.94
CA VAL A 163 3.35 1.30 23.78
C VAL A 163 4.84 1.38 23.43
N ASP A 164 5.69 1.07 24.40
CA ASP A 164 7.12 0.80 24.18
C ASP A 164 7.38 -0.67 24.57
N THR A 165 7.57 -1.52 23.57
CA THR A 165 7.82 -2.97 23.74
C THR A 165 9.24 -3.27 24.22
N LEU A 166 10.18 -2.35 24.05
CA LEU A 166 11.58 -2.50 24.47
C LEU A 166 11.79 -2.14 25.95
N SER A 167 10.92 -1.30 26.51
CA SER A 167 10.96 -0.94 27.93
C SER A 167 10.60 -2.09 28.87
N GLN A 168 11.22 -2.10 30.06
CA GLN A 168 10.89 -3.04 31.14
C GLN A 168 10.59 -2.28 32.45
N PRO A 169 9.33 -2.32 32.95
CA PRO A 169 8.15 -2.92 32.34
C PRO A 169 7.68 -2.17 31.09
N THR A 170 6.96 -2.85 30.18
CA THR A 170 6.35 -2.26 28.98
C THR A 170 5.55 -1.00 29.34
N GLN A 171 6.01 0.15 28.88
CA GLN A 171 5.33 1.43 29.06
C GLN A 171 4.16 1.57 28.10
N ARG A 172 3.11 2.28 28.54
CA ARG A 172 1.90 2.54 27.75
C ARG A 172 1.29 3.87 28.11
N ALA A 173 0.76 4.56 27.12
CA ALA A 173 -0.03 5.76 27.32
C ALA A 173 -1.32 5.71 26.50
N SER A 174 -2.32 6.46 26.96
CA SER A 174 -3.46 6.83 26.12
C SER A 174 -3.02 7.95 25.19
N THR A 175 -3.42 7.85 23.93
CA THR A 175 -3.25 8.90 22.94
C THR A 175 -4.64 9.39 22.47
N ALA A 176 -4.67 10.56 21.83
CA ALA A 176 -5.82 11.12 21.16
C ALA A 176 -5.35 11.76 19.85
N PRO A 177 -6.14 11.66 18.77
CA PRO A 177 -5.77 12.28 17.51
C PRO A 177 -5.76 13.81 17.65
N ILE A 178 -4.87 14.44 16.91
CA ILE A 178 -4.79 15.91 16.79
C ILE A 178 -5.74 16.43 15.70
N ASP A 179 -6.06 15.58 14.73
CA ASP A 179 -6.98 15.89 13.64
C ASP A 179 -7.68 14.64 13.08
N THR A 180 -8.72 14.83 12.28
CA THR A 180 -9.38 13.78 11.50
C THR A 180 -9.60 14.29 10.08
N VAL A 181 -9.10 13.56 9.10
CA VAL A 181 -9.19 13.87 7.67
C VAL A 181 -10.12 12.88 6.97
N ASP A 182 -10.95 13.38 6.05
CA ASP A 182 -11.93 12.58 5.32
C ASP A 182 -11.42 12.25 3.91
N THR A 183 -11.45 10.96 3.54
CA THR A 183 -11.07 10.47 2.20
C THR A 183 -12.29 9.86 1.49
N PRO A 184 -12.23 9.56 0.17
CA PRO A 184 -13.31 8.85 -0.52
C PRO A 184 -13.59 7.44 0.02
N HIS A 185 -12.69 6.91 0.85
CA HIS A 185 -12.71 5.52 1.30
C HIS A 185 -12.90 5.37 2.81
N GLY A 186 -13.02 6.47 3.54
CA GLY A 186 -13.16 6.49 4.99
C GLY A 186 -12.36 7.62 5.64
N SER A 187 -12.63 7.88 6.90
CA SER A 187 -11.92 8.89 7.68
C SER A 187 -10.66 8.32 8.34
N ILE A 188 -9.65 9.16 8.49
CA ILE A 188 -8.37 8.83 9.10
C ILE A 188 -8.15 9.80 10.27
N ASP A 189 -7.83 9.26 11.43
CA ASP A 189 -7.40 10.01 12.60
C ASP A 189 -5.88 10.21 12.53
N VAL A 190 -5.44 11.47 12.64
CA VAL A 190 -4.02 11.86 12.56
C VAL A 190 -3.45 12.07 13.95
N TYR A 191 -2.29 11.48 14.21
CA TYR A 191 -1.56 11.57 15.47
C TYR A 191 -0.18 12.19 15.24
N ASP A 192 0.32 12.95 16.21
CA ASP A 192 1.69 13.48 16.19
C ASP A 192 2.56 12.64 17.13
N VAL A 193 3.53 11.93 16.55
CA VAL A 193 4.49 11.08 17.26
C VAL A 193 5.31 11.89 18.26
N ASN A 194 5.66 13.14 17.93
CA ASN A 194 6.47 13.99 18.80
C ASN A 194 5.70 14.51 20.03
N ALA A 195 4.37 14.44 20.00
CA ALA A 195 3.51 14.79 21.13
C ALA A 195 3.32 13.64 22.12
N GLU A 196 3.80 12.43 21.81
CA GLU A 196 3.60 11.25 22.64
C GLU A 196 4.45 11.26 23.91
N ALA A 197 3.93 10.63 24.96
CA ALA A 197 4.62 10.53 26.25
C ALA A 197 5.73 9.45 26.27
N ILE A 198 5.93 8.74 25.16
CA ILE A 198 6.84 7.61 25.00
C ILE A 198 7.83 7.95 23.88
N ASP A 199 9.13 7.79 24.13
CA ASP A 199 10.20 8.18 23.19
C ASP A 199 10.23 7.37 21.89
N THR A 200 9.81 6.10 21.92
CA THR A 200 9.70 5.23 20.73
C THR A 200 8.31 4.59 20.71
N PRO A 201 7.27 5.36 20.38
CA PRO A 201 5.89 4.92 20.51
C PRO A 201 5.52 3.99 19.35
N ILE A 202 4.99 2.82 19.68
CA ILE A 202 4.29 1.95 18.73
C ILE A 202 2.80 2.13 18.97
N TYR A 203 2.06 2.57 17.95
CA TYR A 203 0.61 2.69 18.04
C TYR A 203 -0.03 1.33 17.84
N ILE A 204 -0.75 0.84 18.84
CA ILE A 204 -1.51 -0.40 18.75
C ILE A 204 -3.01 -0.14 18.76
N TYR A 205 -3.76 -0.84 17.92
CA TYR A 205 -5.20 -0.66 17.81
C TYR A 205 -5.93 -1.92 17.32
N ARG A 206 -7.27 -1.83 17.33
CA ARG A 206 -8.15 -2.84 16.75
C ARG A 206 -9.04 -2.20 15.70
N VAL A 207 -9.03 -2.75 14.51
CA VAL A 207 -9.91 -2.33 13.40
C VAL A 207 -10.70 -3.55 12.92
N ALA A 208 -11.85 -3.34 12.27
CA ALA A 208 -12.52 -4.42 11.56
C ALA A 208 -11.76 -4.77 10.27
N TYR A 209 -11.81 -6.02 9.83
CA TYR A 209 -11.00 -6.46 8.69
C TYR A 209 -11.37 -5.71 7.40
N ASP A 210 -12.67 -5.43 7.24
CA ASP A 210 -13.27 -4.69 6.13
C ASP A 210 -13.09 -3.17 6.21
N GLU A 211 -12.67 -2.65 7.36
CA GLU A 211 -12.46 -1.22 7.62
C GLU A 211 -10.98 -0.81 7.56
N GLU A 212 -10.07 -1.75 7.33
CA GLU A 212 -8.63 -1.49 7.32
C GLU A 212 -8.14 -1.06 5.93
N ALA A 213 -8.27 -1.95 4.94
CA ALA A 213 -7.81 -1.74 3.58
C ALA A 213 -8.37 -0.50 2.86
N PRO A 214 -9.60 -0.01 3.13
CA PRO A 214 -10.13 1.15 2.42
C PRO A 214 -9.29 2.42 2.56
N VAL A 215 -8.68 2.69 3.71
CA VAL A 215 -7.91 3.94 3.91
C VAL A 215 -6.41 3.78 3.68
N ASP A 216 -5.95 2.58 3.33
CA ASP A 216 -4.54 2.31 3.03
C ASP A 216 -4.12 2.92 1.70
N VAL A 217 -2.85 3.32 1.59
CA VAL A 217 -2.26 3.91 0.38
C VAL A 217 -2.35 2.96 -0.83
N ARG A 218 -2.23 3.51 -2.03
CA ARG A 218 -2.45 2.80 -3.28
C ARG A 218 -1.44 3.22 -4.33
N VAL A 219 -1.01 2.25 -5.11
CA VAL A 219 -0.33 2.46 -6.38
C VAL A 219 -1.20 1.86 -7.47
N TYR A 220 -1.28 2.56 -8.60
CA TYR A 220 -1.97 2.06 -9.78
C TYR A 220 -1.12 2.19 -11.03
N ASP A 221 -1.31 1.23 -11.94
CA ASP A 221 -1.02 1.39 -13.36
C ASP A 221 -2.32 1.80 -14.08
N THR A 222 -2.27 2.91 -14.81
CA THR A 222 -3.41 3.39 -15.59
C THR A 222 -3.75 2.47 -16.76
N LEU A 223 -2.81 1.66 -17.24
CA LEU A 223 -2.90 0.85 -18.46
C LEU A 223 -3.28 1.70 -19.70
N GLY A 224 -2.87 2.98 -19.70
CA GLY A 224 -3.20 3.96 -20.74
C GLY A 224 -4.66 4.41 -20.73
N ARG A 225 -5.34 4.37 -19.57
CA ARG A 225 -6.76 4.73 -19.42
C ARG A 225 -6.93 6.03 -18.65
N ASP A 226 -7.71 6.95 -19.21
CA ASP A 226 -7.88 8.33 -18.72
C ASP A 226 -8.51 8.49 -17.32
N GLY A 227 -9.09 7.44 -16.72
CA GLY A 227 -9.73 7.59 -15.42
C GLY A 227 -9.79 6.30 -14.62
N GLN A 228 -9.92 6.40 -13.31
CA GLN A 228 -9.89 5.25 -12.41
C GLN A 228 -11.07 4.29 -12.60
N TYR A 229 -12.24 4.82 -12.98
CA TYR A 229 -13.48 4.07 -13.07
C TYR A 229 -14.19 4.26 -14.40
N ILE A 230 -14.86 3.20 -14.86
CA ILE A 230 -15.90 3.28 -15.88
C ILE A 230 -17.26 3.25 -15.19
N GLU A 231 -18.06 4.28 -15.45
CA GLU A 231 -19.44 4.36 -14.96
C GLU A 231 -20.37 3.55 -15.86
N GLY A 232 -21.13 2.63 -15.26
CA GLY A 232 -22.13 1.81 -15.93
C GLY A 232 -23.49 1.85 -15.23
N SER A 233 -24.53 1.34 -15.91
CA SER A 233 -25.88 1.23 -15.32
C SER A 233 -25.94 0.32 -14.09
N ASP A 234 -24.98 -0.60 -13.97
CA ASP A 234 -24.87 -1.58 -12.90
C ASP A 234 -23.87 -1.17 -11.80
N GLY A 235 -23.35 0.08 -11.88
CA GLY A 235 -22.35 0.63 -10.96
C GLY A 235 -21.04 1.03 -11.66
N ARG A 236 -20.05 1.43 -10.86
CA ARG A 236 -18.70 1.78 -11.34
C ARG A 236 -17.76 0.58 -11.26
N VAL A 237 -16.96 0.37 -12.29
CA VAL A 237 -15.92 -0.69 -12.34
C VAL A 237 -14.55 -0.02 -12.42
N ARG A 238 -13.61 -0.45 -11.56
CA ARG A 238 -12.24 0.06 -11.59
C ARG A 238 -11.56 -0.42 -12.86
N GLN A 239 -10.91 0.48 -13.57
CA GLN A 239 -10.14 0.17 -14.77
C GLN A 239 -8.64 0.33 -14.58
N TRP A 240 -8.16 1.08 -13.59
CA TRP A 240 -6.74 1.06 -13.24
C TRP A 240 -6.40 -0.24 -12.49
N GLN A 241 -5.22 -0.80 -12.77
CA GLN A 241 -4.71 -1.98 -12.10
C GLN A 241 -4.04 -1.57 -10.80
N GLY A 242 -4.40 -2.19 -9.68
CA GLY A 242 -3.69 -2.01 -8.41
C GLY A 242 -2.33 -2.67 -8.46
N VAL A 243 -1.28 -1.95 -8.08
CA VAL A 243 0.09 -2.44 -8.09
C VAL A 243 0.53 -2.79 -6.67
N TYR A 244 1.13 -3.96 -6.50
CA TYR A 244 1.65 -4.43 -5.20
C TYR A 244 3.13 -4.81 -5.24
N ALA A 245 3.66 -5.06 -6.44
CA ALA A 245 5.07 -5.37 -6.65
C ALA A 245 5.84 -4.10 -7.03
N ARG A 246 7.09 -4.00 -6.55
CA ARG A 246 7.96 -2.84 -6.80
C ARG A 246 8.60 -2.86 -8.19
N ASP A 247 8.75 -4.05 -8.76
CA ASP A 247 9.29 -4.33 -10.09
C ASP A 247 8.19 -4.48 -11.14
N HIS A 248 7.03 -3.86 -10.91
CA HIS A 248 5.92 -3.82 -11.87
C HIS A 248 6.34 -3.10 -13.15
N ASP A 249 6.05 -3.70 -14.31
CA ASP A 249 6.31 -3.12 -15.63
C ASP A 249 5.08 -2.32 -16.09
N PHE A 250 5.12 -1.00 -15.90
CA PHE A 250 4.01 -0.11 -16.16
C PHE A 250 3.67 -0.02 -17.65
N ALA A 251 2.40 -0.21 -17.99
CA ALA A 251 1.89 -0.04 -19.36
C ALA A 251 1.28 1.34 -19.62
N GLY A 252 1.00 2.11 -18.56
CA GLY A 252 0.67 3.54 -18.63
C GLY A 252 1.29 4.30 -17.46
N ALA A 253 0.77 5.51 -17.19
CA ALA A 253 1.24 6.32 -16.07
C ALA A 253 1.10 5.60 -14.70
N VAL A 254 2.01 5.92 -13.79
CA VAL A 254 1.99 5.49 -12.39
C VAL A 254 1.14 6.46 -11.60
N VAL A 255 0.22 5.95 -10.77
CA VAL A 255 -0.57 6.78 -9.86
C VAL A 255 -0.30 6.37 -8.43
N ILE A 256 0.16 7.32 -7.61
CA ILE A 256 0.38 7.16 -6.18
C ILE A 256 -0.71 7.94 -5.42
N GLU A 257 -1.47 7.27 -4.55
CA GLU A 257 -2.65 7.85 -3.89
C GLU A 257 -2.77 7.40 -2.42
N ASN A 258 -3.04 8.34 -1.51
CA ASN A 258 -3.37 8.04 -0.11
C ASN A 258 -4.82 8.40 0.29
N GLY A 259 -5.63 8.82 -0.69
CA GLY A 259 -7.02 9.25 -0.50
C GLY A 259 -7.20 10.74 -0.22
N LEU A 260 -6.12 11.51 -0.03
CA LEU A 260 -6.13 12.97 0.12
C LEU A 260 -5.37 13.65 -1.02
N LEU A 261 -4.20 13.10 -1.35
CA LEU A 261 -3.40 13.47 -2.51
C LEU A 261 -3.31 12.27 -3.46
N ARG A 262 -3.38 12.58 -4.75
CA ARG A 262 -3.07 11.67 -5.84
C ARG A 262 -2.04 12.33 -6.73
N VAL A 263 -0.97 11.63 -7.04
CA VAL A 263 0.07 12.07 -7.97
C VAL A 263 0.11 11.07 -9.12
N THR A 264 -0.02 11.58 -10.34
CA THR A 264 0.11 10.81 -11.59
C THR A 264 1.41 11.19 -12.27
N ILE A 265 2.25 10.19 -12.54
CA ILE A 265 3.56 10.34 -13.16
C ILE A 265 3.52 9.57 -14.48
N ASP A 266 3.56 10.30 -15.59
CA ASP A 266 3.63 9.75 -16.94
C ASP A 266 5.06 9.89 -17.47
N GLU A 267 5.63 8.77 -17.88
CA GLU A 267 6.99 8.66 -18.39
C GLU A 267 7.03 8.65 -19.91
N PRO A 268 8.11 9.18 -20.52
CA PRO A 268 8.29 9.07 -21.95
C PRO A 268 8.58 7.62 -22.34
N THR A 269 7.81 7.09 -23.28
CA THR A 269 8.03 5.77 -23.86
C THR A 269 8.65 5.85 -25.25
N ASN A 270 9.10 4.71 -25.78
CA ASN A 270 9.53 4.63 -27.19
C ASN A 270 8.40 4.95 -28.19
N ALA A 271 7.13 4.85 -27.78
CA ALA A 271 5.96 5.09 -28.61
C ALA A 271 5.39 6.51 -28.45
N ASP A 272 5.55 7.09 -27.26
CA ASP A 272 5.10 8.43 -26.91
C ASP A 272 6.17 9.17 -26.12
N ALA A 273 6.66 10.28 -26.66
CA ALA A 273 7.74 11.05 -26.03
C ALA A 273 7.22 12.14 -25.08
N THR A 274 5.92 12.14 -24.77
CA THR A 274 5.37 13.02 -23.75
C THR A 274 5.65 12.45 -22.37
N ALA A 275 5.81 13.35 -21.42
CA ALA A 275 5.88 13.05 -20.00
C ALA A 275 5.08 14.12 -19.26
N ALA A 276 4.49 13.76 -18.13
CA ALA A 276 3.67 14.66 -17.36
C ALA A 276 3.70 14.31 -15.87
N LEU A 277 3.73 15.36 -15.05
CA LEU A 277 3.44 15.27 -13.63
C LEU A 277 2.09 15.95 -13.38
N GLU A 278 1.12 15.21 -12.86
CA GLU A 278 -0.17 15.73 -12.47
C GLU A 278 -0.44 15.43 -11.00
N ALA A 279 -1.18 16.32 -10.33
CA ALA A 279 -1.59 16.12 -8.96
C ALA A 279 -3.05 16.52 -8.76
N GLU A 280 -3.74 15.76 -7.91
CA GLU A 280 -5.12 16.01 -7.52
C GLU A 280 -5.24 15.94 -5.99
N THR A 281 -6.04 16.83 -5.41
CA THR A 281 -6.43 16.77 -3.99
C THR A 281 -7.90 16.40 -3.87
N TYR A 282 -8.25 15.64 -2.84
CA TYR A 282 -9.62 15.27 -2.58
C TYR A 282 -10.36 16.34 -1.77
N ASP A 283 -11.51 16.81 -2.28
CA ASP A 283 -12.45 17.66 -1.55
C ASP A 283 -13.60 16.80 -1.03
N ALA A 284 -13.56 16.48 0.26
CA ALA A 284 -14.61 15.71 0.94
C ALA A 284 -15.98 16.43 0.98
N GLY A 285 -16.00 17.77 0.91
CA GLY A 285 -17.22 18.56 0.86
C GLY A 285 -17.93 18.47 -0.49
N ALA A 286 -17.16 18.30 -1.57
CA ALA A 286 -17.66 18.10 -2.93
C ALA A 286 -17.76 16.62 -3.34
N ASP A 287 -17.14 15.71 -2.57
CA ASP A 287 -16.94 14.30 -2.89
C ASP A 287 -16.29 14.13 -4.28
N SER A 288 -15.22 14.87 -4.51
CA SER A 288 -14.54 14.91 -5.81
C SER A 288 -13.06 15.24 -5.70
N TRP A 289 -12.29 14.72 -6.65
CA TRP A 289 -10.90 15.12 -6.87
C TRP A 289 -10.84 16.46 -7.61
N SER A 290 -9.91 17.31 -7.20
CA SER A 290 -9.62 18.62 -7.80
C SER A 290 -8.16 18.71 -8.19
N THR A 291 -7.88 19.09 -9.43
CA THR A 291 -6.52 19.28 -9.93
C THR A 291 -5.78 20.37 -9.16
N VAL A 292 -4.56 20.06 -8.73
CA VAL A 292 -3.60 21.04 -8.19
C VAL A 292 -2.93 21.73 -9.36
N SER A 293 -2.92 23.07 -9.35
CA SER A 293 -2.25 23.84 -10.39
C SER A 293 -0.74 23.85 -10.14
N LEU A 294 0.00 23.04 -10.90
CA LEU A 294 1.46 23.03 -10.88
C LEU A 294 2.00 24.12 -11.83
N PRO A 295 3.06 24.87 -11.44
CA PRO A 295 3.75 25.78 -12.34
C PRO A 295 4.26 25.06 -13.59
N SER A 296 4.22 25.73 -14.74
CA SER A 296 4.69 25.14 -15.99
C SER A 296 5.62 26.08 -16.76
N TYR A 297 6.57 25.50 -17.48
CA TYR A 297 7.41 26.23 -18.43
C TYR A 297 6.57 26.84 -19.57
N ALA A 298 5.51 26.15 -20.01
CA ALA A 298 4.64 26.60 -21.10
C ALA A 298 3.87 27.89 -20.77
N ASP A 299 3.52 28.07 -19.49
CA ASP A 299 2.84 29.27 -18.97
C ASP A 299 3.82 30.40 -18.63
N GLY A 300 5.13 30.12 -18.64
CA GLY A 300 6.19 31.06 -18.30
C GLY A 300 6.39 31.26 -16.80
N ASP A 301 5.89 30.32 -15.98
CA ASP A 301 6.07 30.34 -14.53
C ASP A 301 7.44 29.77 -14.12
N LEU A 302 8.04 28.92 -14.97
CA LEU A 302 9.34 28.30 -14.78
C LEU A 302 10.31 28.68 -15.91
N ASP A 303 11.61 28.79 -15.60
CA ASP A 303 12.66 29.06 -16.60
C ASP A 303 13.24 27.77 -17.23
N THR A 304 12.86 26.61 -16.70
CA THR A 304 13.29 25.26 -17.10
C THR A 304 12.08 24.32 -17.12
N ASP A 305 11.98 23.51 -18.17
CA ASP A 305 10.93 22.49 -18.34
C ASP A 305 11.42 21.16 -17.78
N TRP A 306 11.19 20.92 -16.49
CA TRP A 306 11.48 19.65 -15.84
C TRP A 306 10.33 18.67 -16.05
N GLN A 307 10.62 17.51 -16.61
CA GLN A 307 9.63 16.46 -16.87
C GLN A 307 10.09 15.14 -16.24
N PRO A 308 9.17 14.31 -15.72
CA PRO A 308 9.52 12.96 -15.27
C PRO A 308 10.16 12.17 -16.42
N ALA A 309 11.22 11.45 -16.11
CA ALA A 309 11.95 10.60 -17.05
C ALA A 309 11.86 9.12 -16.68
N ASP A 310 11.79 8.81 -15.38
CA ASP A 310 11.72 7.45 -14.83
C ASP A 310 11.15 7.47 -13.41
N VAL A 311 10.43 6.41 -13.00
CA VAL A 311 9.93 6.19 -11.64
C VAL A 311 10.19 4.77 -11.16
N ASP A 312 10.97 4.69 -10.08
CA ASP A 312 11.30 3.43 -9.42
C ASP A 312 10.56 3.33 -8.08
N LEU A 313 9.64 2.37 -7.93
CA LEU A 313 9.00 2.12 -6.64
C LEU A 313 10.00 1.49 -5.66
N THR A 314 10.29 2.18 -4.56
CA THR A 314 11.26 1.71 -3.55
C THR A 314 10.57 0.98 -2.40
N HIS A 315 9.33 1.37 -2.09
CA HIS A 315 8.52 0.79 -1.02
C HIS A 315 7.02 0.82 -1.35
N ILE A 316 6.31 -0.28 -1.06
CA ILE A 316 4.84 -0.35 -1.09
C ILE A 316 4.38 -1.04 0.18
N GLY A 317 3.70 -0.30 1.05
CA GLY A 317 3.15 -0.79 2.30
C GLY A 317 1.67 -0.45 2.43
N GLN A 318 1.09 -0.79 3.58
CA GLN A 318 -0.30 -0.44 3.89
C GLN A 318 -0.44 1.03 4.33
N ALA A 319 0.56 1.55 5.06
CA ALA A 319 0.55 2.90 5.60
C ALA A 319 1.30 3.92 4.72
N ARG A 320 2.23 3.47 3.88
CA ARG A 320 3.06 4.35 3.05
C ARG A 320 3.48 3.72 1.73
N VAL A 321 3.86 4.58 0.80
CA VAL A 321 4.43 4.23 -0.49
C VAL A 321 5.55 5.21 -0.78
N ALA A 322 6.68 4.72 -1.28
CA ALA A 322 7.81 5.55 -1.65
C ALA A 322 8.34 5.15 -3.03
N ALA A 323 8.86 6.13 -3.75
CA ALA A 323 9.45 5.99 -5.07
C ALA A 323 10.64 6.94 -5.25
N GLN A 324 11.52 6.64 -6.19
CA GLN A 324 12.49 7.59 -6.72
C GLN A 324 11.99 8.06 -8.08
N VAL A 325 11.94 9.38 -8.29
CA VAL A 325 11.54 9.98 -9.56
C VAL A 325 12.75 10.70 -10.15
N GLU A 326 13.17 10.27 -11.33
CA GLU A 326 14.16 10.99 -12.13
C GLU A 326 13.44 12.04 -13.01
N PHE A 327 13.96 13.27 -13.02
CA PHE A 327 13.49 14.35 -13.86
C PHE A 327 14.57 14.76 -14.86
N GLU A 328 14.18 15.00 -16.11
CA GLU A 328 15.03 15.59 -17.16
C GLU A 328 14.55 17.01 -17.48
N ALA A 329 15.49 17.94 -17.58
CA ALA A 329 15.24 19.28 -18.10
C ALA A 329 15.19 19.24 -19.62
N VAL A 330 14.00 19.15 -20.21
CA VAL A 330 13.84 18.99 -21.67
C VAL A 330 13.94 20.31 -22.43
N ALA A 331 13.76 21.44 -21.73
CA ALA A 331 13.89 22.80 -22.28
C ALA A 331 14.29 23.82 -21.21
N GLY A 332 14.62 25.04 -21.64
CA GLY A 332 14.94 26.17 -20.77
C GLY A 332 16.42 26.29 -20.42
N THR A 333 16.71 26.95 -19.29
CA THR A 333 18.09 27.36 -18.93
C THR A 333 19.02 26.20 -18.59
N ASN A 334 18.48 25.12 -18.03
CA ASN A 334 19.20 23.91 -17.63
C ASN A 334 18.96 22.72 -18.56
N ALA A 335 18.58 22.96 -19.82
CA ALA A 335 18.19 21.89 -20.75
C ALA A 335 19.31 20.83 -20.91
N GLY A 336 18.94 19.56 -20.74
CA GLY A 336 19.79 18.38 -20.76
C GLY A 336 20.34 17.96 -19.38
N ASP A 337 20.02 18.70 -18.32
CA ASP A 337 20.33 18.29 -16.95
C ASP A 337 19.31 17.24 -16.45
N VAL A 338 19.77 16.39 -15.53
CA VAL A 338 18.96 15.33 -14.91
C VAL A 338 19.08 15.43 -13.40
N PHE A 339 17.98 15.29 -12.68
CA PHE A 339 17.94 15.33 -11.22
C PHE A 339 16.91 14.33 -10.67
N ALA A 340 17.29 13.56 -9.66
CA ALA A 340 16.41 12.60 -9.01
C ALA A 340 15.99 13.09 -7.62
N VAL A 341 14.73 12.82 -7.26
CA VAL A 341 14.17 13.04 -5.92
C VAL A 341 13.56 11.74 -5.41
N ASP A 342 13.67 11.49 -4.10
CA ASP A 342 12.90 10.45 -3.45
C ASP A 342 11.57 11.06 -3.00
N VAL A 343 10.45 10.39 -3.30
CA VAL A 343 9.11 10.84 -2.93
C VAL A 343 8.41 9.81 -2.07
N GLU A 344 7.67 10.26 -1.06
CA GLU A 344 6.91 9.39 -0.16
C GLU A 344 5.52 9.96 0.09
N LEU A 345 4.52 9.07 0.15
CA LEU A 345 3.15 9.41 0.50
C LEU A 345 2.64 8.45 1.58
N GLU A 346 2.25 9.03 2.71
CA GLU A 346 1.75 8.29 3.87
C GLU A 346 0.24 8.47 4.04
N ARG A 347 -0.43 7.47 4.61
CA ARG A 347 -1.85 7.53 4.97
C ARG A 347 -2.12 8.71 5.92
N GLY A 348 -3.07 9.56 5.53
CA GLY A 348 -3.53 10.69 6.35
C GLY A 348 -2.75 11.99 6.15
N ARG A 349 -1.73 12.01 5.28
CA ARG A 349 -1.02 13.25 4.92
C ARG A 349 -1.63 13.94 3.70
N GLU A 350 -1.63 15.26 3.69
CA GLU A 350 -2.21 16.05 2.60
C GLU A 350 -1.18 16.43 1.51
N SER A 351 0.11 16.22 1.80
CA SER A 351 1.24 16.62 0.97
C SER A 351 2.20 15.45 0.72
N LEU A 352 2.90 15.51 -0.41
CA LEU A 352 3.95 14.58 -0.82
C LEU A 352 5.26 14.91 -0.08
N GLU A 353 5.87 13.94 0.58
CA GLU A 353 7.21 14.13 1.10
C GLU A 353 8.23 14.03 -0.04
N VAL A 354 9.17 14.96 -0.10
CA VAL A 354 10.17 15.04 -1.17
C VAL A 354 11.54 15.19 -0.53
N TRP A 355 12.41 14.22 -0.78
CA TRP A 355 13.74 14.13 -0.19
C TRP A 355 14.82 14.15 -1.28
N ILE A 356 15.99 14.69 -0.94
CA ILE A 356 17.17 14.55 -1.78
C ILE A 356 17.75 13.16 -1.52
N PRO A 357 17.95 12.33 -2.56
CA PRO A 357 18.47 10.98 -2.37
C PRO A 357 19.84 11.01 -1.68
N GLU A 358 20.12 10.05 -0.78
CA GLU A 358 21.34 10.06 0.07
C GLU A 358 22.67 10.19 -0.71
N ARG A 359 22.68 9.77 -1.98
CA ARG A 359 23.86 9.83 -2.86
C ARG A 359 24.01 11.17 -3.59
N VAL A 360 22.97 11.99 -3.60
CA VAL A 360 22.94 13.33 -4.17
C VAL A 360 23.29 14.32 -3.07
N THR A 361 24.19 15.25 -3.38
CA THR A 361 24.65 16.28 -2.42
C THR A 361 24.36 17.70 -2.91
N ALA A 362 23.81 17.82 -4.11
CA ALA A 362 23.33 19.07 -4.66
C ALA A 362 21.92 19.35 -4.12
N GLU A 363 21.63 20.63 -3.91
CA GLU A 363 20.28 21.12 -3.65
C GLU A 363 19.38 20.86 -4.86
N ILE A 364 18.07 20.77 -4.63
CA ILE A 364 17.08 20.62 -5.70
C ILE A 364 17.17 21.86 -6.61
N PRO A 365 17.23 21.70 -7.94
CA PRO A 365 17.22 22.83 -8.86
C PRO A 365 16.00 23.72 -8.62
N THR A 366 16.19 25.05 -8.59
CA THR A 366 15.14 26.00 -8.20
C THR A 366 13.82 25.86 -8.97
N ASP A 367 13.87 25.62 -10.29
CA ASP A 367 12.65 25.42 -11.08
C ASP A 367 11.97 24.06 -10.81
N LEU A 368 12.74 23.02 -10.47
CA LEU A 368 12.19 21.71 -10.06
C LEU A 368 11.58 21.80 -8.66
N GLU A 369 12.23 22.52 -7.75
CA GLU A 369 11.67 22.84 -6.45
C GLU A 369 10.35 23.62 -6.61
N ALA A 370 10.32 24.68 -7.42
CA ALA A 370 9.11 25.45 -7.68
C ALA A 370 7.98 24.61 -8.32
N LEU A 371 8.32 23.63 -9.16
CA LEU A 371 7.35 22.68 -9.73
C LEU A 371 6.71 21.80 -8.64
N LEU A 372 7.49 21.32 -7.67
CA LEU A 372 7.05 20.40 -6.61
C LEU A 372 6.44 21.10 -5.39
N ASP A 373 6.81 22.35 -5.14
CA ASP A 373 6.36 23.16 -3.98
C ASP A 373 4.83 23.12 -3.71
N PRO A 374 3.93 23.18 -4.72
CA PRO A 374 2.49 23.15 -4.48
C PRO A 374 1.96 21.84 -3.88
N ILE A 375 2.73 20.76 -3.99
CA ILE A 375 2.36 19.42 -3.50
C ILE A 375 3.30 18.90 -2.43
N ALA A 376 4.47 19.53 -2.25
CA ALA A 376 5.50 19.08 -1.32
C ALA A 376 5.13 19.38 0.14
N SER A 377 5.56 18.49 1.02
CA SER A 377 5.47 18.64 2.47
C SER A 377 6.45 19.70 2.95
N THR A 378 6.01 20.54 3.89
CA THR A 378 6.86 21.50 4.60
C THR A 378 7.60 20.86 5.78
N SER A 379 7.24 19.62 6.16
CA SER A 379 7.89 18.89 7.24
C SER A 379 9.23 18.32 6.79
N VAL A 380 10.27 18.53 7.60
CA VAL A 380 11.62 17.98 7.39
C VAL A 380 11.82 16.62 8.09
N VAL A 381 10.72 16.00 8.53
CA VAL A 381 10.73 14.75 9.28
C VAL A 381 10.14 13.63 8.45
N ASP A 382 10.93 12.57 8.27
CA ASP A 382 10.48 11.27 7.76
C ASP A 382 10.03 10.42 8.97
N THR A 383 8.79 9.92 8.95
CA THR A 383 8.29 9.12 10.09
C THR A 383 8.67 7.65 10.01
N GLY A 384 9.12 7.17 8.86
CA GLY A 384 9.47 5.77 8.64
C GLY A 384 8.28 4.83 8.90
N VAL A 385 7.04 5.27 8.64
CA VAL A 385 5.85 4.59 9.16
C VAL A 385 5.65 3.21 8.54
N GLU A 386 5.49 2.20 9.39
CA GLU A 386 5.24 0.82 8.95
C GLU A 386 4.04 0.22 9.67
N GLN A 387 3.16 -0.44 8.93
CA GLN A 387 2.01 -1.14 9.51
C GLN A 387 2.29 -2.64 9.63
N GLY A 388 2.11 -3.18 10.83
CA GLY A 388 2.34 -4.58 11.13
C GLY A 388 1.31 -5.18 12.08
N LEU A 389 1.72 -6.25 12.75
CA LEU A 389 0.96 -6.92 13.80
C LEU A 389 1.82 -7.11 15.04
N VAL A 390 1.21 -6.93 16.21
CA VAL A 390 1.83 -7.25 17.50
C VAL A 390 0.99 -8.29 18.22
N ALA A 391 1.66 -9.32 18.74
CA ALA A 391 0.99 -10.37 19.51
C ALA A 391 0.45 -9.80 20.81
N ARG A 392 -0.80 -10.10 21.14
CA ARG A 392 -1.46 -9.55 22.33
C ARG A 392 -0.81 -9.98 23.63
N GLU A 393 -0.07 -11.09 23.63
CA GLU A 393 0.64 -11.59 24.81
C GLU A 393 1.88 -10.76 25.14
N GLU A 394 2.61 -10.27 24.12
CA GLU A 394 3.74 -9.36 24.28
C GLU A 394 3.30 -8.03 24.88
N VAL A 395 2.11 -7.59 24.49
CA VAL A 395 1.45 -6.42 25.05
C VAL A 395 0.30 -6.79 25.98
N ARG A 396 0.38 -7.90 26.73
CA ARG A 396 -0.56 -8.18 27.83
C ARG A 396 -0.04 -7.64 29.17
N ARG A 397 -0.92 -7.60 30.17
CA ARG A 397 -0.58 -7.38 31.59
C ARG A 397 -0.40 -8.71 32.29
#